data_AF-A0A6A0A0A5-F1
#
_entry.id   AF-A0A6A0A0A5-F1
#
_cell.length_a   1.000
_cell.length_b   1.000
_cell.length_c   1.000
_cell.angle_alpha   90.00
_cell.angle_beta   90.00
_cell.angle_gamma   90.00
#
_symmetry.space_group_name_H-M   'P 1'
#
loop_
_entity.id
_entity.type
_entity.pdbx_description
1 polymer ?
#
loop_
_entity_poly.entity_id
_entity_poly.type
_entity_poly.pdbx_seq_one_letter_code
_entity_poly.pdbx_strand_id
1 'polypeptide(L)'
;MHLSTGMVYLLVYVDDCLLCTQQGDTAGLAYVKKQLSSAFKLKDLGEARWFLGMRLTRERAEGTIKLDQHKFIQELVTANS
;
A
#
# COMPACT_ATOMS: atom_id res chain seq x y z
N MET A 1 27.61 15.46 4.90
CA MET A 1 26.30 15.51 4.23
C MET A 1 25.74 14.09 4.28
N HIS A 2 24.94 13.77 5.30
CA HIS A 2 24.38 12.43 5.47
C HIS A 2 23.11 12.40 4.61
N LEU A 3 23.20 11.84 3.40
CA LEU A 3 22.03 11.48 2.64
C LEU A 3 21.41 10.31 3.40
N SER A 4 20.38 10.57 4.20
CA SER A 4 19.45 9.53 4.61
C SER A 4 18.89 8.93 3.33
N THR A 5 19.50 7.84 2.85
CA THR A 5 19.03 7.06 1.71
C THR A 5 17.72 6.39 2.11
N GLY A 6 16.63 7.15 1.99
CA GLY A 6 15.29 6.65 2.14
C GLY A 6 14.99 5.63 1.05
N MET A 7 14.52 4.44 1.45
CA MET A 7 14.17 3.37 0.54
C MET A 7 12.66 3.38 0.29
N VAL A 8 12.28 3.53 -0.97
CA VAL A 8 10.89 3.37 -1.43
C VAL A 8 10.74 1.99 -2.05
N TYR A 9 9.76 1.24 -1.58
CA TYR A 9 9.37 -0.05 -2.12
C TYR A 9 8.12 0.12 -3.00
N LEU A 10 8.16 -0.43 -4.20
CA LEU A 10 7.04 -0.52 -5.12
C LEU A 10 6.68 -1.98 -5.31
N LEU A 11 5.46 -2.35 -4.92
CA LEU A 11 4.85 -3.63 -5.19
C LEU A 11 3.85 -3.45 -6.34
N VAL A 12 3.94 -4.30 -7.36
CA VAL A 12 3.07 -4.26 -8.55
C VAL A 12 2.36 -5.60 -8.68
N TYR A 13 1.05 -5.57 -8.90
CA TYR A 13 0.24 -6.73 -9.23
C TYR A 13 -0.80 -6.34 -10.28
N VAL A 14 -0.64 -6.83 -11.52
CA VAL A 14 -1.53 -6.52 -12.65
C VAL A 14 -1.78 -5.00 -12.73
N ASP A 15 -3.01 -4.54 -12.47
CA ASP A 15 -3.42 -3.13 -12.55
C ASP A 15 -3.19 -2.36 -11.24
N ASP A 16 -2.88 -3.04 -10.14
CA ASP A 16 -2.71 -2.45 -8.81
C ASP A 16 -1.23 -2.24 -8.45
N CYS A 17 -0.93 -1.08 -7.89
CA CYS A 17 0.38 -0.76 -7.34
C CYS A 17 0.30 -0.30 -5.88
N LEU A 18 1.23 -0.76 -5.04
CA LEU A 18 1.38 -0.35 -3.66
C LEU A 18 2.77 0.24 -3.45
N LEU A 19 2.82 1.48 -2.97
CA LEU A 19 4.07 2.15 -2.60
C LEU A 19 4.19 2.22 -1.07
N CYS A 20 5.36 1.90 -0.53
CA CYS A 20 5.67 2.10 0.87
C CYS A 20 7.11 2.55 1.09
N THR A 21 7.37 3.14 2.25
CA THR A 21 8.67 3.66 2.66
C THR A 21 8.76 3.59 4.18
N GLN A 22 9.95 3.79 4.73
CA GLN A 22 10.17 3.91 6.15
C GLN A 22 9.49 5.16 6.72
N GLN A 23 9.11 5.12 7.99
CA GLN A 23 8.47 6.24 8.65
C GLN A 23 9.39 7.49 8.60
N GLY A 24 8.84 8.61 8.12
CA GLY A 24 9.56 9.88 8.00
C GLY A 24 10.14 10.17 6.62
N ASP A 25 10.27 9.19 5.73
CA ASP A 25 10.78 9.39 4.36
C ASP A 25 9.65 9.58 3.33
N THR A 26 8.87 10.65 3.51
CA THR A 26 7.74 10.96 2.61
C THR A 26 8.18 11.65 1.31
N ALA A 27 9.37 12.26 1.29
CA ALA A 27 9.89 12.97 0.12
C ALA A 27 10.25 12.00 -1.01
N GLY A 28 10.93 10.89 -0.70
CA GLY A 28 11.22 9.83 -1.68
C GLY A 28 9.94 9.24 -2.28
N LEU A 29 8.95 8.97 -1.42
CA LEU A 29 7.64 8.46 -1.84
C LEU A 29 6.93 9.41 -2.80
N ALA A 30 6.92 10.71 -2.49
CA ALA A 30 6.30 11.74 -3.33
C ALA A 30 7.01 11.86 -4.70
N TYR A 31 8.34 11.79 -4.70
CA TYR A 31 9.13 11.81 -5.93
C TYR A 31 8.80 10.61 -6.83
N VAL A 32 8.86 9.38 -6.29
CA VAL A 32 8.56 8.15 -7.05
C VAL A 32 7.11 8.17 -7.56
N LYS A 33 6.17 8.58 -6.73
CA LYS A 33 4.75 8.72 -7.12
C LYS A 33 4.58 9.67 -8.30
N LYS A 34 5.24 10.84 -8.29
CA LYS A 34 5.20 11.81 -9.39
C LYS A 34 5.76 11.23 -10.69
N GLN A 35 6.89 10.52 -10.62
CA GLN A 35 7.51 9.88 -11.77
C GLN A 35 6.63 8.78 -12.37
N LEU A 36 5.96 7.99 -11.52
CA LEU A 36 5.07 6.95 -11.99
C LEU A 36 3.79 7.55 -12.61
N SER A 37 3.21 8.60 -12.03
CA SER A 37 2.05 9.28 -12.58
C SER A 37 2.32 10.03 -13.89
N SER A 38 3.57 10.40 -14.17
CA SER A 38 3.93 11.00 -15.47
C SER A 38 4.13 9.95 -16.57
N ALA A 39 4.60 8.75 -16.22
CA ALA A 39 4.83 7.66 -17.16
C ALA A 39 3.58 6.80 -17.40
N PHE A 40 2.72 6.65 -16.39
CA PHE A 40 1.56 5.75 -16.41
C PHE A 40 0.30 6.48 -15.92
N LYS A 41 -0.87 6.04 -16.42
CA LYS A 41 -2.17 6.50 -15.93
C LYS A 41 -2.47 5.87 -14.57
N LEU A 42 -1.87 6.41 -13.52
CA LEU A 42 -2.12 5.97 -12.15
C LEU A 42 -3.18 6.83 -11.48
N LYS A 43 -4.06 6.17 -10.73
CA LYS A 43 -4.97 6.82 -9.79
C LYS A 43 -4.41 6.69 -8.39
N ASP A 44 -4.22 7.82 -7.72
CA ASP A 44 -3.88 7.84 -6.31
C ASP A 44 -5.12 7.49 -5.47
N LEU A 45 -5.03 6.39 -4.72
CA LEU A 45 -6.07 5.94 -3.80
C LEU A 45 -5.80 6.40 -2.34
N GLY A 46 -4.72 7.14 -2.11
CA GLY A 46 -4.33 7.58 -0.77
C GLY A 46 -3.66 6.46 0.04
N GLU A 47 -3.86 6.48 1.36
CA GLU A 47 -3.31 5.46 2.25
C GLU A 47 -3.94 4.09 1.96
N ALA A 48 -3.11 3.08 1.72
CA ALA A 48 -3.56 1.74 1.40
C ALA A 48 -4.32 1.10 2.57
N ARG A 49 -5.63 0.96 2.38
CA ARG A 49 -6.54 0.23 3.28
C ARG A 49 -6.93 -1.14 2.73
N TRP A 50 -6.83 -1.31 1.43
CA TRP A 50 -7.15 -2.55 0.72
C TRP A 50 -6.12 -2.79 -0.38
N PHE A 51 -5.69 -4.03 -0.55
CA PHE A 51 -4.80 -4.46 -1.64
C PHE A 51 -5.09 -5.93 -1.95
N LEU A 52 -5.41 -6.26 -3.20
CA LEU A 52 -5.69 -7.64 -3.64
C LEU A 52 -6.76 -8.37 -2.81
N GLY A 53 -7.84 -7.66 -2.47
CA GLY A 53 -8.92 -8.22 -1.64
C GLY A 53 -8.57 -8.38 -0.14
N MET A 54 -7.34 -8.05 0.27
CA MET A 54 -6.93 -8.02 1.66
C MET A 54 -7.15 -6.63 2.25
N ARG A 55 -7.61 -6.57 3.50
CA ARG A 55 -7.65 -5.37 4.31
C ARG A 55 -6.31 -5.16 4.99
N LEU A 56 -5.80 -3.93 4.92
CA LEU A 56 -4.60 -3.48 5.61
C LEU A 56 -5.01 -2.62 6.80
N THR A 57 -4.60 -3.03 7.99
CA THR A 57 -4.74 -2.23 9.22
C THR A 57 -3.35 -1.90 9.75
N ARG A 58 -3.03 -0.61 9.87
CA ARG A 58 -1.74 -0.14 10.37
C ARG A 58 -1.94 0.50 11.73
N GLU A 59 -1.28 -0.04 12.75
CA GLU A 59 -1.22 0.57 14.08
C GLU A 59 0.16 1.17 14.28
N ARG A 60 0.27 2.49 14.09
CA ARG A 60 1.55 3.20 14.13
C ARG A 60 2.14 3.25 15.52
N ALA A 61 1.31 3.29 16.57
CA ALA A 61 1.78 3.30 17.95
C ALA A 61 2.45 1.97 18.33
N GLU A 62 1.94 0.86 17.79
CA GLU A 62 2.48 -0.49 18.00
C GLU A 62 3.52 -0.89 16.95
N GLY A 63 3.70 -0.10 15.89
CA GLY A 63 4.58 -0.42 14.77
C GLY A 63 4.13 -1.65 13.98
N THR A 64 2.83 -1.99 14.00
CA THR A 64 2.31 -3.21 13.37
C THR A 64 1.50 -2.93 12.11
N ILE A 65 1.57 -3.88 11.17
CA ILE A 65 0.70 -3.94 9.99
C ILE A 65 0.01 -5.31 10.01
N LYS A 66 -1.31 -5.31 10.03
CA LYS A 66 -2.16 -6.50 10.01
C LYS A 66 -2.82 -6.62 8.64
N LEU A 67 -2.87 -7.84 8.12
CA LEU A 67 -3.51 -8.22 6.87
C LEU A 67 -4.60 -9.24 7.16
N ASP A 68 -5.80 -9.01 6.65
CA ASP A 68 -6.92 -9.96 6.78
C ASP A 68 -7.79 -9.98 5.53
N GLN A 69 -8.51 -11.09 5.30
CA GLN A 69 -9.45 -11.25 4.18
C GLN A 69 -10.86 -11.47 4.70
N HIS A 70 -11.29 -10.72 5.72
CA HIS A 70 -12.57 -10.94 6.39
C HIS A 70 -13.76 -10.98 5.41
N LYS A 71 -13.77 -10.10 4.40
CA LYS A 71 -14.82 -10.05 3.38
C LYS A 71 -14.92 -11.35 2.56
N PHE A 72 -13.79 -11.92 2.16
CA PHE A 72 -13.74 -13.17 1.42
C PHE A 72 -14.31 -14.34 2.25
N ILE A 73 -13.94 -14.42 3.53
CA ILE A 73 -14.48 -15.44 4.44
C ILE A 73 -15.99 -15.28 4.61
N GLN A 74 -16.49 -14.05 4.78
CA GLN A 74 -17.92 -13.79 4.86
C GLN A 74 -18.64 -14.23 3.58
N GLU A 75 -18.11 -13.88 2.41
CA GLU A 75 -18.68 -14.29 1.12
C GLU A 75 -18.72 -15.81 0.97
N LEU A 76 -17.67 -16.53 1.36
CA LEU A 76 -17.64 -18.00 1.32
C LEU A 76 -18.70 -18.65 2.23
N VAL A 77 -18.88 -18.13 3.45
CA VAL A 77 -19.87 -18.68 4.39
C VAL A 77 -21.28 -18.41 3.89
N THR A 78 -21.57 -17.19 3.41
CA THR A 78 -22.90 -16.83 2.93
C THR A 78 -23.26 -17.46 1.58
N ALA A 79 -22.31 -17.66 0.67
CA ALA A 79 -22.57 -18.22 -0.66
C ALA A 79 -22.87 -19.73 -0.65
N ASN A 80 -22.52 -20.44 0.42
CA ASN A 80 -22.82 -21.86 0.61
C ASN A 80 -23.98 -22.11 1.59
N SER A 81 -24.76 -21.06 1.90
CA SER A 81 -25.94 -21.10 2.76
C SER A 81 -27.23 -21.09 1.97
#